data_AF-A0A0A7FZI7-F1
#
_entry.id   AF-A0A0A7FZI7-F1
#
_cell.length_a   1.000
_cell.length_b   1.000
_cell.length_c   1.000
_cell.angle_alpha   90.00
_cell.angle_beta   90.00
_cell.angle_gamma   90.00
#
_symmetry.space_group_name_H-M   'P 1'
#
loop_
_entity.id
_entity.type
_entity.pdbx_description
1 polymer ?
#
loop_
_entity_poly.entity_id
_entity_poly.type
_entity_poly.pdbx_seq_one_letter_code
_entity_poly.pdbx_strand_id
1 'polypeptide(L)' 'MTKIEELNEYLKRLKLEKRELILAGKKTSAIDIKIKEVEDEIKATQI' A
#
# COMPACT_ATOMS: atom_id res chain seq x y z
N MET A 1 17.60 -4.75 -5.57
CA MET A 1 16.31 -4.11 -5.32
C MET A 1 16.60 -2.84 -4.54
N THR A 2 16.12 -1.70 -5.00
CA THR A 2 16.25 -0.43 -4.29
C THR A 2 15.10 -0.28 -3.27
N LYS A 3 15.29 0.53 -2.23
CA LYS A 3 14.22 0.81 -1.25
C LYS A 3 12.93 1.29 -1.93
N ILE A 4 13.05 2.10 -2.98
CA ILE A 4 11.89 2.60 -3.74
C ILE A 4 11.18 1.49 -4.52
N GLU A 5 11.90 0.51 -5.07
CA GLU A 5 11.31 -0.67 -5.71
C GLU A 5 10.54 -1.52 -4.70
N GLU A 6 11.13 -1.76 -3.52
CA GLU A 6 10.49 -2.54 -2.44
C GLU A 6 9.19 -1.88 -1.95
N LEU A 7 9.21 -0.56 -1.76
CA LEU A 7 8.02 0.21 -1.37
C LEU A 7 6.92 0.14 -2.44
N ASN A 8 7.29 0.24 -3.73
CA ASN A 8 6.33 0.13 -4.82
C ASN A 8 5.71 -1.28 -4.92
N GLU A 9 6.51 -2.34 -4.74
CA GLU A 9 5.99 -3.70 -4.69
C GLU A 9 5.08 -3.93 -3.48
N TYR A 10 5.44 -3.38 -2.32
CA TYR A 10 4.62 -3.45 -1.13
C TYR A 10 3.28 -2.70 -1.31
N LEU A 11 3.31 -1.49 -1.89
CA LEU A 11 2.11 -0.74 -2.22
C LEU A 11 1.19 -1.51 -3.17
N LYS A 12 1.74 -2.19 -4.17
CA LYS A 12 0.98 -3.04 -5.09
C LYS A 12 0.29 -4.18 -4.36
N ARG A 13 0.97 -4.84 -3.42
CA ARG A 13 0.40 -5.91 -2.57
C ARG A 13 -0.75 -5.39 -1.71
N LEU A 14 -0.58 -4.25 -1.05
CA LEU A 14 -1.64 -3.65 -0.23
C LEU A 14 -2.89 -3.28 -1.06
N LYS A 15 -2.71 -2.76 -2.28
CA LYS A 15 -3.83 -2.45 -3.18
C LYS A 15 -4.59 -3.70 -3.63
N LEU A 16 -3.89 -4.83 -3.82
CA LEU A 16 -4.52 -6.12 -4.12
C LEU A 16 -5.29 -6.67 -2.91
N GLU A 17 -4.67 -6.70 -1.73
CA GLU A 17 -5.33 -7.13 -0.49
C GLU A 17 -6.56 -6.27 -0.19
N LYS A 18 -6.49 -4.95 -0.42
CA LYS A 18 -7.65 -4.06 -0.28
C LYS A 18 -8.79 -4.49 -1.20
N ARG A 19 -8.50 -4.84 -2.45
CA ARG A 19 -9.50 -5.31 -3.40
C ARG A 19 -10.14 -6.61 -2.93
N GLU A 20 -9.36 -7.55 -2.40
CA GLU A 20 -9.88 -8.81 -1.86
C GLU A 20 -10.80 -8.57 -0.64
N LEU A 21 -10.42 -7.66 0.26
CA LEU A 21 -11.26 -7.27 1.39
C LEU A 21 -12.59 -6.66 0.94
N ILE A 22 -12.58 -5.77 -0.06
CA ILE A 22 -13.78 -5.19 -0.65
C ILE A 22 -14.69 -6.28 -1.24
N LEU A 23 -14.12 -7.20 -2.01
CA LEU A 23 -14.87 -8.30 -2.62
C LEU A 23 -15.46 -9.24 -1.56
N ALA A 24 -14.78 -9.40 -0.43
CA ALA A 24 -15.28 -10.15 0.72
C ALA A 24 -16.25 -9.37 1.61
N GLY A 25 -16.60 -8.12 1.28
CA GLY A 25 -17.46 -7.26 2.10
C GLY A 25 -16.85 -6.86 3.46
N LYS A 26 -15.53 -6.93 3.59
CA LYS A 26 -14.79 -6.62 4.83
C LYS A 26 -14.41 -5.15 4.89
N LYS A 27 -14.22 -4.64 6.11
CA LYS A 27 -13.72 -3.27 6.34
C LYS A 27 -12.28 -3.13 5.84
N THR A 28 -11.98 -2.02 5.18
CA THR A 28 -10.65 -1.72 4.63
C THR A 28 -9.90 -0.61 5.36
N SER A 29 -10.47 -0.01 6.41
CA SER A 29 -9.89 1.18 7.05
C SER A 29 -8.43 1.00 7.49
N ALA A 30 -8.06 -0.20 7.97
CA ALA A 30 -6.69 -0.50 8.35
C ALA A 30 -5.73 -0.57 7.14
N ILE A 31 -6.18 -1.13 6.02
CA ILE A 31 -5.34 -1.20 4.81
C ILE A 31 -5.26 0.15 4.11
N ASP A 32 -6.30 0.98 4.21
CA ASP A 32 -6.29 2.35 3.73
C ASP A 32 -5.23 3.21 4.44
N ILE A 33 -5.09 3.07 5.75
CA ILE A 33 -4.04 3.73 6.54
C ILE A 33 -2.65 3.28 6.05
N LYS A 34 -2.42 1.96 5.95
CA LYS A 34 -1.14 1.42 5.49
C LYS A 34 -0.77 1.85 4.09
N ILE A 35 -1.73 1.88 3.16
CA ILE A 35 -1.50 2.37 1.79
C ILE A 35 -1.01 3.82 1.83
N LYS A 36 -1.65 4.67 2.62
CA LYS A 36 -1.27 6.08 2.74
C LYS A 36 0.13 6.25 3.33
N GLU A 37 0.46 5.51 4.39
CA GLU A 37 1.80 5.55 4.99
C GLU A 37 2.89 5.18 3.98
N VAL A 38 2.67 4.14 3.18
CA VAL A 38 3.63 3.71 2.14
C VAL A 38 3.71 4.72 1.00
N GLU A 39 2.58 5.32 0.59
CA GLU A 39 2.57 6.38 -0.43
C GLU A 39 3.34 7.63 0.04
N ASP A 40 3.25 7.98 1.32
CA ASP A 40 3.99 9.09 1.90
C ASP A 40 5.49 8.76 2.04
N GLU A 41 5.86 7.52 2.38
CA GLU A 41 7.26 7.07 2.41
C GLU A 41 7.90 7.06 1.01
N ILE A 42 7.15 6.62 -0.01
CA ILE A 42 7.59 6.67 -1.41
C ILE A 42 7.91 8.10 -1.82
N LYS A 43 7.01 9.04 -1.52
CA LYS A 43 7.23 10.47 -1.81
C LYS A 43 8.48 10.99 -1.11
N ALA A 44 8.65 10.67 0.18
CA ALA A 44 9.82 11.10 0.94
C ALA A 44 11.14 10.52 0.43
N THR A 45 11.10 9.33 -0.19
CA THR A 45 12.29 8.64 -0.73
C THR A 45 12.65 9.11 -2.15
N GLN A 46 11.74 9.79 -2.86
CA GLN A 46 11.96 10.34 -4.21
C GLN A 46 12.53 11.77 -4.22
N ILE A 47 12.68 12.38 -3.04
CA ILE A 47 13.28 13.70 -2.82
C ILE A 47 14.78 13.52 -2.55
#